data_AF-X6LZU3-F1
#
_entry.id   AF-X6LZU3-F1
#
_cell.length_a   1.000
_cell.length_b   1.000
_cell.length_c   1.000
_cell.angle_alpha   90.00
_cell.angle_beta   90.00
_cell.angle_gamma   90.00
#
_symmetry.space_group_name_H-M   'P 1'
#
loop_
_entity.id
_entity.type
_entity.pdbx_description
1 polymer ?
#
loop_
_entity_poly.entity_id
_entity_poly.type
_entity_poly.pdbx_seq_one_letter_code
_entity_poly.pdbx_strand_id
1 'polypeptide(L)'
;MTTSLDRETNRKKKKEEKIECIKTCTMMYSWVLSEKLSPKLKNGVDFLLMCEKERKIKLENHKWHHFKFGVFIMGENNKLTVDCNRERNKNDLGHLKIKTSHLRIGKSCSISCDCLGYPCDTGLGKGEKASKELRGGGGASYGTKGASFNAVDGHGRNGRLYGEETLLKEIHFGSGGGSAMYKPCGDELEGGDGGGIIEIIVQGQIANEGHISCNGHRGIHLRHFGGLKQVGGGGGSGGSILIVVQAPHDVPQQFGTIWCLGGGNHSYTKQPNKGGHGRIAIYTKCDKRDSSKCIKQ
;
A
#
# COMPACT_ATOMS: atom_id res chain seq x y z
N MET A 1 -21.72 -34.46 63.65
CA MET A 1 -20.36 -34.26 63.12
C MET A 1 -20.39 -34.55 61.63
N THR A 2 -20.73 -33.54 60.84
CA THR A 2 -20.85 -33.63 59.38
C THR A 2 -19.51 -33.25 58.77
N THR A 3 -18.86 -34.25 58.18
CA THR A 3 -17.51 -34.21 57.63
C THR A 3 -17.47 -33.42 56.31
N SER A 4 -16.58 -32.42 56.32
CA SER A 4 -15.86 -31.65 55.28
C SER A 4 -15.85 -32.03 53.78
N LEU A 5 -16.63 -33.00 53.28
CA LEU A 5 -16.63 -33.35 51.85
C LEU A 5 -17.48 -32.44 50.95
N ASP A 6 -18.37 -31.61 51.51
CA ASP A 6 -19.22 -30.71 50.70
C ASP A 6 -18.55 -29.38 50.31
N ARG A 7 -17.29 -29.16 50.69
CA ARG A 7 -16.55 -27.93 50.33
C ARG A 7 -15.67 -28.05 49.08
N GLU A 8 -15.47 -29.24 48.53
CA GLU A 8 -14.66 -29.42 47.32
C GLU A 8 -15.47 -29.34 46.02
N THR A 9 -16.79 -29.55 46.08
CA THR A 9 -17.65 -29.50 44.89
C THR A 9 -17.95 -28.07 44.41
N ASN A 10 -17.75 -27.06 45.28
CA ASN A 10 -17.92 -25.64 44.94
C ASN A 10 -16.64 -24.96 44.39
N ARG A 11 -15.55 -25.72 44.21
CA ARG A 11 -14.32 -25.27 43.52
C ARG A 11 -14.21 -25.77 42.09
N LYS A 12 -15.29 -26.30 41.50
CA LYS A 12 -15.58 -26.08 40.08
C LYS A 12 -15.91 -24.60 39.89
N LYS A 13 -14.87 -23.79 40.02
CA LYS A 13 -14.83 -22.42 39.53
C LYS A 13 -15.48 -22.44 38.15
N LYS A 14 -16.61 -21.75 38.06
CA LYS A 14 -16.97 -20.91 36.93
C LYS A 14 -15.69 -20.34 36.30
N LYS A 15 -15.04 -21.10 35.43
CA LYS A 15 -14.55 -20.51 34.19
C LYS A 15 -15.84 -20.21 33.45
N GLU A 16 -16.40 -19.04 33.74
CA GLU A 16 -17.02 -18.28 32.68
C GLU A 16 -15.93 -18.18 31.63
N GLU A 17 -15.90 -19.14 30.71
CA GLU A 17 -15.52 -18.83 29.34
C GLU A 17 -16.45 -17.69 28.98
N LYS A 18 -16.01 -16.46 29.25
CA LYS A 18 -16.39 -15.33 28.43
C LYS A 18 -16.03 -15.80 27.04
N ILE A 19 -17.02 -16.36 26.34
CA ILE A 19 -17.02 -16.44 24.89
C ILE A 19 -16.82 -14.99 24.49
N GLU A 20 -15.56 -14.64 24.27
CA GLU A 20 -15.17 -13.32 23.84
C GLU A 20 -15.79 -13.23 22.45
N CYS A 21 -16.97 -12.60 22.39
CA CYS A 21 -17.74 -12.52 21.19
C CYS A 21 -16.85 -11.86 20.14
N ILE A 22 -16.44 -12.65 19.14
CA ILE A 22 -15.57 -12.20 18.06
C ILE A 22 -16.30 -11.05 17.38
N LYS A 23 -15.77 -9.84 17.56
CA LYS A 23 -16.34 -8.65 16.96
C LYS A 23 -15.93 -8.66 15.50
N THR A 24 -16.90 -8.74 14.60
CA THR A 24 -16.67 -8.63 13.16
C THR A 24 -16.67 -7.16 12.73
N CYS A 25 -16.11 -6.88 11.55
CA CYS A 25 -16.22 -5.56 10.92
C CYS A 25 -17.67 -5.08 10.83
N THR A 26 -18.63 -5.98 10.54
CA THR A 26 -20.05 -5.64 10.47
C THR A 26 -20.60 -5.22 11.84
N MET A 27 -20.29 -5.95 12.90
CA MET A 27 -20.72 -5.59 14.25
C MET A 27 -20.14 -4.24 14.69
N MET A 28 -18.83 -4.04 14.47
CA MET A 28 -18.16 -2.79 14.83
C MET A 28 -18.68 -1.60 14.03
N TYR A 29 -18.95 -1.79 12.74
CA TYR A 29 -19.60 -0.79 11.90
C TYR A 29 -20.98 -0.41 12.43
N SER A 30 -21.84 -1.40 12.75
CA SER A 30 -23.15 -1.15 13.33
C SER A 30 -23.07 -0.41 14.67
N TRP A 31 -22.07 -0.71 15.50
CA TRP A 31 -21.86 -0.01 16.77
C TRP A 31 -21.47 1.45 16.57
N VAL A 32 -20.55 1.72 15.63
CA VAL A 32 -20.12 3.08 15.29
C VAL A 32 -21.27 3.91 14.74
N LEU A 33 -22.18 3.31 13.98
CA LEU A 33 -23.40 3.97 13.51
C LEU A 33 -24.45 4.14 14.62
N SER A 34 -24.38 3.34 15.69
CA SER A 34 -25.34 3.45 16.78
C SER A 34 -25.01 4.66 17.66
N GLU A 35 -25.96 5.59 17.77
CA GLU A 35 -25.81 6.75 18.68
C GLU A 35 -25.89 6.36 20.17
N LYS A 36 -26.07 5.07 20.47
CA LYS A 36 -26.31 4.53 21.81
C LYS A 36 -25.03 4.36 22.64
N LEU A 37 -23.86 4.58 22.06
CA LEU A 37 -22.58 4.49 22.78
C LEU A 37 -22.35 5.73 23.65
N SER A 38 -22.08 5.51 24.93
CA SER A 38 -21.65 6.54 25.88
C SER A 38 -20.25 6.19 26.39
N PRO A 39 -19.24 7.08 26.23
CA PRO A 39 -19.33 8.40 25.59
C PRO A 39 -19.53 8.34 24.07
N LYS A 40 -20.06 9.42 23.49
CA LYS A 40 -20.23 9.55 22.04
C LYS A 40 -18.87 9.48 21.33
N LEU A 41 -18.72 8.53 20.42
CA LEU A 41 -17.52 8.37 19.61
C LEU A 41 -17.40 9.48 18.55
N LYS A 42 -16.17 9.89 18.23
CA LYS A 42 -15.89 10.94 17.24
C LYS A 42 -15.23 10.37 15.97
N ASN A 43 -15.82 10.65 14.81
CA ASN A 43 -15.22 10.34 13.51
C ASN A 43 -13.93 11.16 13.31
N GLY A 44 -12.90 10.55 12.75
CA GLY A 44 -11.56 11.12 12.59
C GLY A 44 -10.68 11.07 13.85
N VAL A 45 -11.22 10.60 14.99
CA VAL A 45 -10.48 10.48 16.26
C VAL A 45 -10.55 9.04 16.79
N ASP A 46 -11.75 8.57 17.08
CA ASP A 46 -11.97 7.23 17.66
C ASP A 46 -12.09 6.15 16.58
N PHE A 47 -12.68 6.53 15.44
CA PHE A 47 -12.83 5.72 14.24
C PHE A 47 -12.69 6.61 13.00
N LEU A 48 -12.50 6.00 11.83
CA LEU A 48 -12.62 6.69 10.55
C LEU A 48 -13.77 6.08 9.75
N LEU A 49 -14.76 6.89 9.41
CA LEU A 49 -15.93 6.49 8.61
C LEU A 49 -16.07 7.39 7.39
N MET A 50 -16.14 6.76 6.22
CA MET A 50 -16.42 7.39 4.94
C MET A 50 -17.57 6.62 4.27
N CYS A 51 -18.74 7.26 4.13
CA CYS A 51 -19.90 6.65 3.45
C CYS A 51 -20.44 7.49 2.28
N GLU A 52 -19.98 8.73 2.16
CA GLU A 52 -20.33 9.63 1.06
C GLU A 52 -19.77 9.11 -0.27
N LYS A 53 -20.18 9.68 -1.39
CA LYS A 53 -19.65 9.36 -2.71
C LYS A 53 -18.45 10.25 -3.03
N GLU A 54 -17.42 9.67 -3.67
CA GLU A 54 -16.25 10.37 -4.23
C GLU A 54 -15.45 11.21 -3.22
N ARG A 55 -15.50 10.83 -1.95
CA ARG A 55 -14.75 11.51 -0.88
C ARG A 55 -13.30 11.07 -0.89
N LYS A 56 -12.40 12.05 -0.81
CA LYS A 56 -10.97 11.84 -0.58
C LYS A 56 -10.58 12.35 0.80
N ILE A 57 -10.05 11.48 1.66
CA ILE A 57 -9.44 11.87 2.94
C ILE A 57 -7.93 11.73 2.82
N LYS A 58 -7.23 12.74 3.34
CA LYS A 58 -5.79 12.74 3.48
C LYS A 58 -5.42 12.70 4.96
N LEU A 59 -4.60 11.74 5.36
CA LEU A 59 -4.03 11.68 6.70
C LEU A 59 -2.63 12.31 6.73
N GLU A 60 -2.18 12.77 7.89
CA GLU A 60 -0.84 13.33 8.03
C GLU A 60 0.24 12.32 7.63
N ASN A 61 1.20 12.76 6.81
CA ASN A 61 2.28 11.93 6.30
C ASN A 61 3.23 11.45 7.42
N HIS A 62 3.77 10.24 7.31
CA HIS A 62 4.72 9.60 8.24
C HIS A 62 4.26 9.36 9.69
N LYS A 63 3.09 9.87 10.09
CA LYS A 63 2.54 9.71 11.45
C LYS A 63 1.61 8.51 11.54
N TRP A 64 1.66 7.84 12.68
CA TRP A 64 0.72 6.78 13.02
C TRP A 64 -0.65 7.34 13.36
N HIS A 65 -1.67 6.89 12.63
CA HIS A 65 -3.06 7.20 12.90
C HIS A 65 -3.72 6.02 13.61
N HIS A 66 -4.18 6.24 14.85
CA HIS A 66 -4.70 5.20 15.73
C HIS A 66 -6.22 5.29 15.84
N PHE A 67 -6.93 4.37 15.19
CA PHE A 67 -8.40 4.29 15.22
C PHE A 67 -8.86 3.10 16.07
N LYS A 68 -9.25 3.36 17.31
CA LYS A 68 -9.61 2.32 18.30
C LYS A 68 -10.80 1.47 17.85
N PHE A 69 -11.77 2.04 17.14
CA PHE A 69 -13.02 1.33 16.80
C PHE A 69 -13.11 0.89 15.34
N GLY A 70 -12.20 1.33 14.49
CA GLY A 70 -12.11 0.85 13.12
C GLY A 70 -11.90 1.95 12.09
N VAL A 71 -11.54 1.51 10.89
CA VAL A 71 -11.50 2.30 9.66
C VAL A 71 -12.48 1.66 8.68
N PHE A 72 -13.48 2.41 8.25
CA PHE A 72 -14.57 1.97 7.41
C PHE A 72 -14.67 2.90 6.19
N ILE A 73 -14.13 2.43 5.07
CA ILE A 73 -14.17 3.14 3.79
C ILE A 73 -15.24 2.47 2.93
N MET A 74 -16.45 3.03 2.94
CA MET A 74 -17.64 2.50 2.29
C MET A 74 -18.15 3.49 1.23
N GLY A 75 -19.25 3.20 0.54
CA GLY A 75 -19.81 4.08 -0.50
C GLY A 75 -19.18 3.85 -1.87
N GLU A 76 -19.19 4.89 -2.71
CA GLU A 76 -18.71 4.82 -4.09
C GLU A 76 -17.46 5.67 -4.30
N ASN A 77 -16.39 5.06 -4.82
CA ASN A 77 -15.17 5.76 -5.24
C ASN A 77 -14.46 6.57 -4.15
N ASN A 78 -14.60 6.16 -2.89
CA ASN A 78 -13.91 6.80 -1.78
C ASN A 78 -12.43 6.43 -1.74
N LYS A 79 -11.59 7.40 -1.41
CA LYS A 79 -10.12 7.24 -1.40
C LYS A 79 -9.51 7.76 -0.10
N LEU A 80 -8.73 6.91 0.57
CA LEU A 80 -7.86 7.29 1.67
C LEU A 80 -6.40 7.36 1.18
N THR A 81 -5.72 8.45 1.51
CA THR A 81 -4.31 8.68 1.14
C THR A 81 -3.61 9.54 2.20
N VAL A 82 -2.38 9.99 1.93
CA VAL A 82 -1.64 10.92 2.80
C VAL A 82 -1.63 12.34 2.24
N ASP A 83 -1.48 13.32 3.13
CA ASP A 83 -1.18 14.69 2.76
C ASP A 83 0.32 14.85 2.55
N CYS A 84 0.73 14.67 1.30
CA CYS A 84 2.10 14.77 0.82
C CYS A 84 2.18 16.00 -0.11
N ASN A 85 3.04 16.96 0.21
CA ASN A 85 3.18 18.23 -0.51
C ASN A 85 4.57 18.34 -1.14
N ARG A 86 4.72 17.70 -2.30
CA ARG A 86 5.96 17.72 -3.07
C ARG A 86 6.32 19.05 -3.69
N GLU A 87 5.35 19.93 -3.92
CA GLU A 87 5.59 21.27 -4.45
C GLU A 87 6.44 22.10 -3.49
N ARG A 88 6.19 21.95 -2.18
CA ARG A 88 6.97 22.61 -1.13
C ARG A 88 8.26 21.86 -0.79
N ASN A 89 8.23 20.54 -0.82
CA ASN A 89 9.39 19.71 -0.49
C ASN A 89 9.44 18.46 -1.37
N LYS A 90 10.37 18.45 -2.34
CA LYS A 90 10.57 17.31 -3.26
C LYS A 90 10.91 15.99 -2.55
N ASN A 91 11.38 16.06 -1.30
CA ASN A 91 11.70 14.90 -0.48
C ASN A 91 10.55 14.46 0.45
N ASP A 92 9.39 15.13 0.41
CA ASP A 92 8.19 14.71 1.15
C ASP A 92 7.56 13.51 0.42
N LEU A 93 7.91 12.30 0.84
CA LEU A 93 7.48 11.04 0.21
C LEU A 93 6.30 10.44 0.98
N GLY A 94 5.28 9.95 0.29
CA GLY A 94 4.04 9.49 0.91
C GLY A 94 4.20 8.16 1.66
N HIS A 95 4.05 8.21 2.98
CA HIS A 95 4.08 7.08 3.90
C HIS A 95 2.83 7.10 4.80
N LEU A 96 1.85 6.27 4.45
CA LEU A 96 0.62 6.08 5.23
C LEU A 96 0.83 5.06 6.34
N LYS A 97 0.53 5.42 7.58
CA LYS A 97 0.59 4.51 8.74
C LYS A 97 -0.72 4.46 9.50
N ILE A 98 -1.38 3.32 9.50
CA ILE A 98 -2.69 3.12 10.15
C ILE A 98 -2.61 1.98 11.14
N LYS A 99 -2.99 2.24 12.38
CA LYS A 99 -3.25 1.20 13.38
C LYS A 99 -4.73 1.24 13.74
N THR A 100 -5.43 0.15 13.53
CA THR A 100 -6.88 0.09 13.72
C THR A 100 -7.31 -1.23 14.33
N SER A 101 -8.44 -1.24 15.04
CA SER A 101 -9.03 -2.51 15.47
C SER A 101 -9.62 -3.29 14.30
N HIS A 102 -10.35 -2.61 13.42
CA HIS A 102 -11.03 -3.24 12.28
C HIS A 102 -10.78 -2.41 11.03
N LEU A 103 -10.66 -3.08 9.89
CA LEU A 103 -10.53 -2.40 8.60
C LEU A 103 -11.55 -2.96 7.64
N ARG A 104 -12.44 -2.09 7.14
CA ARG A 104 -13.38 -2.43 6.07
C ARG A 104 -13.19 -1.48 4.89
N ILE A 105 -13.08 -2.04 3.69
CA ILE A 105 -12.96 -1.30 2.45
C ILE A 105 -14.01 -1.84 1.48
N GLY A 106 -14.93 -1.00 1.04
CA GLY A 106 -15.97 -1.36 0.07
C GLY A 106 -15.41 -1.53 -1.35
N LYS A 107 -16.18 -2.22 -2.20
CA LYS A 107 -15.76 -2.68 -3.54
C LYS A 107 -15.13 -1.63 -4.46
N SER A 108 -15.66 -0.40 -4.49
CA SER A 108 -15.14 0.69 -5.32
C SER A 108 -14.22 1.65 -4.56
N CYS A 109 -13.93 1.37 -3.29
CA CYS A 109 -13.13 2.22 -2.42
C CYS A 109 -11.65 1.81 -2.43
N SER A 110 -10.80 2.74 -1.98
CA SER A 110 -9.35 2.55 -2.05
C SER A 110 -8.55 3.16 -0.91
N ILE A 111 -7.44 2.50 -0.58
CA ILE A 111 -6.33 3.09 0.17
C ILE A 111 -5.15 3.17 -0.80
N SER A 112 -4.61 4.36 -1.07
CA SER A 112 -3.58 4.48 -2.11
C SER A 112 -2.50 5.51 -1.78
N CYS A 113 -1.26 5.11 -2.03
CA CYS A 113 -0.06 5.95 -2.07
C CYS A 113 0.62 5.84 -3.45
N ASP A 114 -0.19 5.75 -4.51
CA ASP A 114 0.31 5.70 -5.88
C ASP A 114 1.08 6.97 -6.23
N CYS A 115 2.21 6.80 -6.92
CA CYS A 115 3.08 7.88 -7.39
C CYS A 115 3.66 8.75 -6.27
N LEU A 116 3.61 8.32 -5.00
CA LEU A 116 4.10 9.08 -3.84
C LEU A 116 5.51 8.67 -3.35
N GLY A 117 6.26 7.90 -4.13
CA GLY A 117 7.65 7.49 -3.86
C GLY A 117 8.71 8.50 -4.30
N TYR A 118 9.89 8.07 -4.72
CA TYR A 118 10.90 8.99 -5.24
C TYR A 118 10.46 9.60 -6.58
N PRO A 119 10.69 10.90 -6.82
CA PRO A 119 10.43 11.51 -8.10
C PRO A 119 11.36 10.98 -9.20
N CYS A 120 11.02 11.29 -10.46
CA CYS A 120 11.86 11.06 -11.63
C CYS A 120 13.37 11.26 -11.36
N ASP A 121 14.21 10.36 -11.89
CA ASP A 121 15.68 10.37 -11.78
C ASP A 121 16.23 10.34 -10.34
N THR A 122 15.43 9.94 -9.36
CA THR A 122 15.83 9.83 -7.94
C THR A 122 15.40 8.51 -7.32
N GLY A 123 16.02 8.18 -6.19
CA GLY A 123 15.85 6.90 -5.50
C GLY A 123 16.98 5.89 -5.77
N LEU A 124 17.08 4.87 -4.92
CA LEU A 124 18.17 3.88 -4.92
C LEU A 124 18.21 3.02 -6.18
N GLY A 125 17.04 2.73 -6.75
CA GLY A 125 16.88 1.95 -7.97
C GLY A 125 16.30 2.80 -9.09
N LYS A 126 16.66 4.09 -9.14
CA LYS A 126 16.23 4.97 -10.22
C LYS A 126 16.65 4.44 -11.59
N GLY A 127 15.81 4.67 -12.58
CA GLY A 127 16.23 4.48 -13.97
C GLY A 127 17.32 5.48 -14.35
N GLU A 128 18.25 5.10 -15.22
CA GLU A 128 19.22 6.05 -15.75
C GLU A 128 18.57 6.96 -16.80
N LYS A 129 19.05 8.21 -16.84
CA LYS A 129 18.75 9.14 -17.94
C LYS A 129 19.30 8.60 -19.26
N ALA A 130 18.63 8.92 -20.35
CA ALA A 130 19.20 8.75 -21.68
C ALA A 130 20.47 9.61 -21.85
N SER A 131 21.50 9.05 -22.50
CA SER A 131 22.78 9.76 -22.74
C SER A 131 22.88 10.36 -24.15
N LYS A 132 21.96 10.01 -25.05
CA LYS A 132 21.91 10.51 -26.43
C LYS A 132 20.51 11.00 -26.77
N GLU A 133 20.46 11.91 -27.73
CA GLU A 133 19.20 12.43 -28.27
C GLU A 133 18.35 11.32 -28.91
N LEU A 134 17.02 11.45 -28.83
CA LEU A 134 16.06 10.49 -29.34
C LEU A 134 16.22 9.10 -28.71
N ARG A 135 16.56 9.07 -27.42
CA ARG A 135 16.65 7.84 -26.62
C ARG A 135 15.79 7.94 -25.37
N GLY A 136 15.08 6.85 -25.07
CA GLY A 136 14.26 6.71 -23.88
C GLY A 136 15.10 6.48 -22.61
N GLY A 137 14.57 6.94 -21.47
CA GLY A 137 15.15 6.66 -20.16
C GLY A 137 14.82 5.26 -19.66
N GLY A 138 15.58 4.75 -18.70
CA GLY A 138 15.40 3.40 -18.17
C GLY A 138 14.27 3.32 -17.13
N GLY A 139 13.64 2.15 -17.01
CA GLY A 139 12.66 1.90 -15.95
C GLY A 139 13.33 1.77 -14.57
N ALA A 140 12.67 2.30 -13.54
CA ALA A 140 13.12 2.14 -12.16
C ALA A 140 12.96 0.70 -11.67
N SER A 141 13.74 0.28 -10.69
CA SER A 141 13.68 -1.05 -10.09
C SER A 141 13.42 -0.93 -8.59
N TYR A 142 12.43 -1.64 -8.06
CA TYR A 142 12.28 -1.91 -6.63
C TYR A 142 11.55 -3.23 -6.52
N GLY A 143 12.03 -4.20 -5.74
CA GLY A 143 11.41 -5.51 -5.58
C GLY A 143 11.50 -6.45 -6.79
N THR A 144 11.34 -5.90 -8.00
CA THR A 144 11.64 -6.54 -9.29
C THR A 144 12.42 -5.58 -10.17
N LYS A 145 13.14 -6.13 -11.14
CA LYS A 145 13.96 -5.34 -12.07
C LYS A 145 13.06 -4.58 -13.04
N GLY A 146 13.27 -3.26 -13.15
CA GLY A 146 12.70 -2.43 -14.21
C GLY A 146 13.24 -2.84 -15.57
N ALA A 147 12.52 -2.48 -16.62
CA ALA A 147 12.93 -2.76 -17.98
C ALA A 147 13.73 -1.58 -18.58
N SER A 148 14.59 -1.88 -19.53
CA SER A 148 15.24 -0.87 -20.36
C SER A 148 15.43 -1.39 -21.77
N PHE A 149 15.49 -0.47 -22.73
CA PHE A 149 16.04 -0.75 -24.05
C PHE A 149 17.53 -1.10 -24.00
N ASN A 150 18.05 -1.64 -25.10
CA ASN A 150 19.46 -1.92 -25.28
C ASN A 150 20.31 -0.68 -24.96
N ALA A 151 20.96 -0.69 -23.79
CA ALA A 151 21.68 0.46 -23.25
C ALA A 151 22.90 0.86 -24.09
N VAL A 152 23.35 0.00 -25.01
CA VAL A 152 24.49 0.23 -25.90
C VAL A 152 24.23 1.42 -26.84
N ASP A 153 22.96 1.73 -27.15
CA ASP A 153 22.61 2.80 -28.10
C ASP A 153 22.37 4.17 -27.45
N GLY A 154 22.72 4.34 -26.17
CA GLY A 154 22.51 5.59 -25.41
C GLY A 154 21.15 5.70 -24.73
N HIS A 155 20.37 4.60 -24.70
CA HIS A 155 19.21 4.46 -23.84
C HIS A 155 19.61 4.39 -22.37
N GLY A 156 18.77 4.92 -21.49
CA GLY A 156 18.95 4.79 -20.06
C GLY A 156 18.86 3.32 -19.63
N ARG A 157 19.81 2.85 -18.81
CA ARG A 157 19.73 1.53 -18.18
C ARG A 157 18.63 1.50 -17.14
N ASN A 158 18.08 0.31 -16.93
CA ASN A 158 17.16 0.09 -15.83
C ASN A 158 17.89 0.32 -14.48
N GLY A 159 17.12 0.70 -13.46
CA GLY A 159 17.70 0.96 -12.15
C GLY A 159 18.27 -0.28 -11.46
N ARG A 160 19.17 -0.07 -10.49
CA ARG A 160 19.69 -1.13 -9.62
C ARG A 160 18.55 -1.75 -8.82
N LEU A 161 18.46 -3.08 -8.79
CA LEU A 161 17.49 -3.77 -7.93
C LEU A 161 17.85 -3.54 -6.46
N TYR A 162 16.86 -3.16 -5.66
CA TYR A 162 16.96 -3.02 -4.21
C TYR A 162 15.65 -3.43 -3.53
N GLY A 163 15.70 -3.47 -2.20
CA GLY A 163 14.68 -4.05 -1.33
C GLY A 163 15.10 -5.45 -0.89
N GLU A 164 15.02 -5.71 0.41
CA GLU A 164 15.23 -7.05 0.94
C GLU A 164 14.14 -8.03 0.45
N GLU A 165 14.44 -9.33 0.51
CA GLU A 165 13.45 -10.38 0.26
C GLU A 165 12.26 -10.29 1.23
N THR A 166 12.47 -9.77 2.44
CA THR A 166 11.43 -9.59 3.45
C THR A 166 11.26 -8.12 3.81
N LEU A 167 10.02 -7.65 4.00
CA LEU A 167 9.72 -6.28 4.49
C LEU A 167 9.81 -6.14 6.02
N LEU A 168 10.43 -7.10 6.72
CA LEU A 168 10.50 -7.10 8.19
C LEU A 168 11.56 -6.17 8.75
N LYS A 169 12.66 -5.94 8.01
CA LYS A 169 13.77 -5.10 8.48
C LYS A 169 13.68 -3.69 7.95
N GLU A 170 13.34 -3.55 6.68
CA GLU A 170 13.29 -2.25 6.02
C GLU A 170 12.18 -2.20 4.97
N ILE A 171 11.48 -1.08 4.93
CA ILE A 171 10.42 -0.79 3.97
C ILE A 171 10.87 0.43 3.18
N HIS A 172 10.87 0.33 1.85
CA HIS A 172 11.35 1.41 0.99
C HIS A 172 10.26 2.00 0.12
N PHE A 173 10.44 3.27 -0.22
CA PHE A 173 9.71 3.92 -1.30
C PHE A 173 10.14 3.33 -2.64
N GLY A 174 9.23 3.35 -3.62
CA GLY A 174 9.58 3.09 -5.01
C GLY A 174 10.47 4.17 -5.59
N SER A 175 11.34 3.82 -6.54
CA SER A 175 12.24 4.74 -7.22
C SER A 175 11.62 5.36 -8.47
N GLY A 176 12.09 6.55 -8.87
CA GLY A 176 11.66 7.22 -10.10
C GLY A 176 12.34 6.65 -11.35
N GLY A 177 11.62 6.65 -12.48
CA GLY A 177 12.14 6.28 -13.79
C GLY A 177 13.15 7.30 -14.31
N GLY A 178 13.93 6.89 -15.30
CA GLY A 178 14.91 7.77 -15.96
C GLY A 178 14.27 8.69 -16.99
N SER A 179 14.74 9.93 -17.09
CA SER A 179 14.32 10.87 -18.13
C SER A 179 14.85 10.49 -19.51
N ALA A 180 14.06 10.79 -20.55
CA ALA A 180 14.47 10.65 -21.94
C ALA A 180 14.99 12.00 -22.49
N MET A 181 15.90 11.93 -23.45
CA MET A 181 16.47 13.12 -24.08
C MET A 181 15.82 13.37 -25.44
N TYR A 182 15.12 14.50 -25.58
CA TYR A 182 14.45 14.91 -26.81
C TYR A 182 14.70 16.40 -27.09
N LYS A 183 15.79 16.71 -27.81
CA LYS A 183 16.18 18.09 -28.10
C LYS A 183 15.30 18.87 -29.09
N PRO A 184 14.51 18.26 -30.02
CA PRO A 184 13.73 19.04 -30.98
C PRO A 184 12.73 20.03 -30.35
N CYS A 185 12.34 19.82 -29.08
CA CYS A 185 11.53 20.79 -28.32
C CYS A 185 12.25 21.41 -27.12
N GLY A 186 13.55 21.12 -26.91
CA GLY A 186 14.34 21.67 -25.81
C GLY A 186 14.12 21.02 -24.44
N ASP A 187 13.21 20.05 -24.31
CA ASP A 187 12.79 19.51 -23.00
C ASP A 187 13.21 18.05 -22.77
N GLU A 188 13.62 17.74 -21.53
CA GLU A 188 13.74 16.35 -21.07
C GLU A 188 12.32 15.78 -20.85
N LEU A 189 12.05 14.58 -21.39
CA LEU A 189 10.79 13.90 -21.07
C LEU A 189 10.96 13.18 -19.74
N GLU A 190 10.29 13.69 -18.71
CA GLU A 190 10.38 13.16 -17.37
C GLU A 190 9.99 11.67 -17.32
N GLY A 191 10.78 10.89 -16.61
CA GLY A 191 10.41 9.58 -16.12
C GLY A 191 9.28 9.63 -15.09
N GLY A 192 8.68 8.49 -14.79
CA GLY A 192 7.57 8.39 -13.85
C GLY A 192 8.05 8.28 -12.41
N ASP A 193 7.26 8.77 -11.46
CA ASP A 193 7.55 8.68 -10.03
C ASP A 193 7.38 7.27 -9.46
N GLY A 194 8.10 6.95 -8.40
CA GLY A 194 7.90 5.71 -7.65
C GLY A 194 6.61 5.70 -6.83
N GLY A 195 6.20 4.52 -6.35
CA GLY A 195 5.09 4.36 -5.39
C GLY A 195 5.50 4.66 -3.94
N GLY A 196 4.55 5.09 -3.11
CA GLY A 196 4.77 5.38 -1.69
C GLY A 196 4.85 4.14 -0.80
N ILE A 197 4.59 4.32 0.50
CA ILE A 197 4.52 3.24 1.49
C ILE A 197 3.16 3.25 2.17
N ILE A 198 2.57 2.07 2.34
CA ILE A 198 1.40 1.84 3.21
C ILE A 198 1.78 0.82 4.28
N GLU A 199 1.62 1.20 5.54
CA GLU A 199 1.77 0.33 6.70
C GLU A 199 0.45 0.27 7.48
N ILE A 200 -0.12 -0.92 7.59
CA ILE A 200 -1.41 -1.16 8.24
C ILE A 200 -1.25 -2.23 9.32
N ILE A 201 -1.63 -1.90 10.55
CA ILE A 201 -1.77 -2.85 11.65
C ILE A 201 -3.26 -2.97 11.99
N VAL A 202 -3.82 -4.16 11.77
CA VAL A 202 -5.22 -4.49 12.10
C VAL A 202 -5.23 -5.43 13.30
N GLN A 203 -5.85 -5.02 14.40
CA GLN A 203 -5.82 -5.81 15.64
C GLN A 203 -6.88 -6.93 15.66
N GLY A 204 -8.02 -6.68 15.02
CA GLY A 204 -9.11 -7.63 14.81
C GLY A 204 -9.18 -7.97 13.32
N GLN A 205 -10.31 -7.69 12.68
CA GLN A 205 -10.59 -8.17 11.32
C GLN A 205 -10.22 -7.17 10.21
N ILE A 206 -9.68 -7.66 9.11
CA ILE A 206 -9.67 -6.99 7.80
C ILE A 206 -10.72 -7.60 6.86
N ALA A 207 -11.58 -6.74 6.31
CA ALA A 207 -12.61 -7.05 5.32
C ALA A 207 -12.49 -6.09 4.13
N ASN A 208 -11.58 -6.40 3.20
CA ASN A 208 -11.32 -5.61 2.00
C ASN A 208 -11.99 -6.23 0.76
N GLU A 209 -12.97 -5.52 0.21
CA GLU A 209 -13.58 -5.81 -1.10
C GLU A 209 -13.06 -4.88 -2.19
N GLY A 210 -12.35 -3.81 -1.82
CA GLY A 210 -11.78 -2.80 -2.71
C GLY A 210 -10.29 -3.04 -2.99
N HIS A 211 -9.53 -1.94 -3.05
CA HIS A 211 -8.12 -1.97 -3.43
C HIS A 211 -7.18 -1.18 -2.49
N ILE A 212 -6.00 -1.74 -2.27
CA ILE A 212 -4.88 -1.09 -1.58
C ILE A 212 -3.72 -0.98 -2.57
N SER A 213 -3.18 0.21 -2.84
CA SER A 213 -2.15 0.37 -3.87
C SER A 213 -1.01 1.35 -3.56
N CYS A 214 0.18 0.98 -4.03
CA CYS A 214 1.40 1.79 -4.06
C CYS A 214 2.05 1.68 -5.44
N ASN A 215 1.32 1.99 -6.50
CA ASN A 215 1.81 1.89 -7.87
C ASN A 215 2.79 3.02 -8.21
N GLY A 216 3.75 2.74 -9.08
CA GLY A 216 4.59 3.76 -9.72
C GLY A 216 3.88 4.44 -10.88
N HIS A 217 4.28 5.67 -11.19
CA HIS A 217 3.78 6.43 -12.31
C HIS A 217 4.47 6.07 -13.61
N ARG A 218 3.77 6.31 -14.71
CA ARG A 218 4.32 6.18 -16.06
C ARG A 218 5.10 7.47 -16.40
N GLY A 219 6.25 7.33 -17.04
CA GLY A 219 6.97 8.48 -17.61
C GLY A 219 6.25 9.12 -18.79
N ILE A 220 6.59 10.38 -19.07
CA ILE A 220 6.07 11.13 -20.20
C ILE A 220 6.48 10.41 -21.49
N HIS A 221 5.55 10.27 -22.42
CA HIS A 221 5.78 9.60 -23.69
C HIS A 221 5.16 10.40 -24.83
N LEU A 222 5.98 10.77 -25.82
CA LEU A 222 5.52 11.35 -27.07
C LEU A 222 5.11 10.25 -28.07
N ARG A 223 3.85 10.26 -28.49
CA ARG A 223 3.38 9.39 -29.59
C ARG A 223 3.67 10.10 -30.91
N HIS A 224 4.43 9.42 -31.79
CA HIS A 224 4.61 9.74 -33.21
C HIS A 224 4.73 11.23 -33.60
N PHE A 225 5.97 11.69 -33.75
CA PHE A 225 6.29 12.84 -34.60
C PHE A 225 6.99 12.33 -35.87
N GLY A 226 6.33 12.42 -37.02
CA GLY A 226 6.96 12.26 -38.34
C GLY A 226 7.63 10.91 -38.62
N GLY A 227 7.14 9.80 -38.08
CA GLY A 227 7.70 8.46 -38.34
C GLY A 227 8.92 8.06 -37.48
N LEU A 228 9.34 8.91 -36.54
CA LEU A 228 10.44 8.57 -35.62
C LEU A 228 9.99 7.60 -34.49
N LYS A 229 10.95 6.79 -34.01
CA LYS A 229 10.77 5.79 -32.94
C LYS A 229 10.15 6.43 -31.69
N GLN A 230 9.32 5.65 -30.99
CA GLN A 230 8.73 6.03 -29.71
C GLN A 230 9.82 6.36 -28.67
N VAL A 231 9.89 7.62 -28.26
CA VAL A 231 10.77 8.10 -27.17
C VAL A 231 9.89 8.46 -25.97
N GLY A 232 10.28 7.98 -24.80
CA GLY A 232 9.58 8.27 -23.55
C GLY A 232 10.47 8.01 -22.34
N GLY A 233 10.17 8.72 -21.26
CA GLY A 233 10.77 8.48 -19.95
C GLY A 233 10.43 7.08 -19.44
N GLY A 234 11.30 6.54 -18.60
CA GLY A 234 11.06 5.26 -17.95
C GLY A 234 9.94 5.32 -16.92
N GLY A 235 9.29 4.20 -16.65
CA GLY A 235 8.30 4.09 -15.58
C GLY A 235 8.97 4.07 -14.19
N GLY A 236 8.34 4.72 -13.22
CA GLY A 236 8.71 4.60 -11.81
C GLY A 236 8.30 3.25 -11.24
N SER A 237 8.98 2.77 -10.22
CA SER A 237 8.70 1.46 -9.64
C SER A 237 7.51 1.52 -8.70
N GLY A 238 6.87 0.37 -8.43
CA GLY A 238 5.94 0.26 -7.31
C GLY A 238 6.64 0.59 -5.98
N GLY A 239 5.85 0.82 -4.94
CA GLY A 239 6.27 1.06 -3.57
C GLY A 239 6.06 -0.15 -2.67
N SER A 240 5.80 0.09 -1.39
CA SER A 240 5.69 -0.99 -0.39
C SER A 240 4.35 -1.00 0.34
N ILE A 241 3.81 -2.19 0.53
CA ILE A 241 2.62 -2.41 1.37
C ILE A 241 2.96 -3.45 2.44
N LEU A 242 2.86 -3.05 3.71
CA LEU A 242 2.97 -3.92 4.87
C LEU A 242 1.62 -4.00 5.58
N ILE A 243 1.07 -5.20 5.71
CA ILE A 243 -0.15 -5.45 6.48
C ILE A 243 0.16 -6.44 7.60
N VAL A 244 -0.12 -6.07 8.84
CA VAL A 244 0.01 -6.93 10.01
C VAL A 244 -1.37 -7.13 10.62
N VAL A 245 -1.87 -8.36 10.61
CA VAL A 245 -3.14 -8.76 11.21
C VAL A 245 -2.87 -9.51 12.50
N GLN A 246 -3.36 -8.97 13.62
CA GLN A 246 -3.19 -9.53 14.96
C GLN A 246 -4.44 -10.26 15.46
N ALA A 247 -5.40 -10.51 14.57
CA ALA A 247 -6.64 -11.20 14.88
C ALA A 247 -6.39 -12.62 15.44
N PRO A 248 -7.32 -13.13 16.26
CA PRO A 248 -7.40 -14.56 16.54
C PRO A 248 -7.56 -15.39 15.25
N HIS A 249 -7.07 -16.64 15.28
CA HIS A 249 -7.02 -17.54 14.11
C HIS A 249 -8.37 -17.87 13.49
N ASP A 250 -9.43 -17.81 14.28
CA ASP A 250 -10.81 -18.13 13.89
C ASP A 250 -11.54 -16.94 13.25
N VAL A 251 -10.93 -15.75 13.22
CA VAL A 251 -11.50 -14.59 12.56
C VAL A 251 -11.14 -14.62 11.06
N PRO A 252 -12.12 -14.75 10.15
CA PRO A 252 -11.85 -14.77 8.73
C PRO A 252 -11.33 -13.42 8.25
N GLN A 253 -10.25 -13.44 7.47
CA GLN A 253 -9.62 -12.25 6.89
C GLN A 253 -9.87 -12.21 5.39
N GLN A 254 -10.21 -11.03 4.87
CA GLN A 254 -10.38 -10.79 3.43
C GLN A 254 -9.49 -9.62 3.03
N PHE A 255 -8.50 -9.89 2.18
CA PHE A 255 -7.48 -8.91 1.78
C PHE A 255 -7.79 -8.16 0.49
N GLY A 256 -8.82 -8.55 -0.26
CA GLY A 256 -9.23 -7.89 -1.49
C GLY A 256 -8.11 -7.84 -2.52
N THR A 257 -8.02 -6.71 -3.24
CA THR A 257 -6.98 -6.49 -4.24
C THR A 257 -5.86 -5.61 -3.69
N ILE A 258 -4.62 -6.03 -3.85
CA ILE A 258 -3.44 -5.31 -3.35
C ILE A 258 -2.41 -5.18 -4.47
N TRP A 259 -1.95 -3.96 -4.77
CA TRP A 259 -1.09 -3.67 -5.90
C TRP A 259 0.12 -2.81 -5.56
N CYS A 260 1.29 -3.23 -6.03
CA CYS A 260 2.52 -2.42 -6.06
C CYS A 260 3.10 -2.47 -7.47
N LEU A 261 2.34 -2.07 -8.48
CA LEU A 261 2.77 -2.19 -9.88
C LEU A 261 3.77 -1.08 -10.25
N GLY A 262 4.76 -1.40 -11.07
CA GLY A 262 5.56 -0.38 -11.73
C GLY A 262 4.78 0.36 -12.82
N GLY A 263 5.17 1.59 -13.10
CA GLY A 263 4.60 2.41 -14.17
C GLY A 263 4.99 1.91 -15.56
N GLY A 264 4.11 2.14 -16.54
CA GLY A 264 4.36 1.77 -17.95
C GLY A 264 3.63 0.53 -18.45
N ASN A 265 2.68 -0.03 -17.68
CA ASN A 265 1.83 -1.15 -18.11
C ASN A 265 0.69 -0.70 -19.05
N HIS A 266 0.99 -0.11 -20.20
CA HIS A 266 -0.04 0.10 -21.23
C HIS A 266 -0.01 -1.03 -22.28
N SER A 267 -1.18 -1.62 -22.52
CA SER A 267 -1.40 -2.76 -23.43
C SER A 267 -1.05 -2.49 -24.90
N TYR A 268 -1.14 -1.23 -25.33
CA TYR A 268 -1.00 -0.87 -26.75
C TYR A 268 0.43 -0.83 -27.27
N THR A 269 1.41 -0.74 -26.39
CA THR A 269 2.83 -0.71 -26.74
C THR A 269 3.53 -1.46 -25.63
N LYS A 270 4.15 -2.62 -25.90
CA LYS A 270 5.06 -3.27 -24.94
C LYS A 270 6.10 -2.24 -24.51
N GLN A 271 5.83 -1.46 -23.45
CA GLN A 271 6.71 -0.36 -23.08
C GLN A 271 7.99 -1.00 -22.56
N PRO A 272 9.09 -0.83 -23.28
CA PRO A 272 10.34 -1.51 -22.97
C PRO A 272 11.04 -0.88 -21.76
N ASN A 273 10.54 0.26 -21.27
CA ASN A 273 11.10 0.99 -20.13
C ASN A 273 10.15 0.99 -18.91
N LYS A 274 9.36 -0.08 -18.73
CA LYS A 274 8.46 -0.20 -17.56
C LYS A 274 9.24 -0.20 -16.24
N GLY A 275 8.65 0.36 -15.20
CA GLY A 275 9.16 0.25 -13.83
C GLY A 275 8.97 -1.17 -13.27
N GLY A 276 9.81 -1.54 -12.31
CA GLY A 276 9.66 -2.75 -11.52
C GLY A 276 8.44 -2.66 -10.58
N HIS A 277 7.80 -3.79 -10.34
CA HIS A 277 6.78 -3.95 -9.29
C HIS A 277 7.43 -3.99 -7.91
N GLY A 278 6.87 -3.24 -6.96
CA GLY A 278 7.31 -3.16 -5.58
C GLY A 278 6.94 -4.37 -4.73
N ARG A 279 6.79 -4.18 -3.42
CA ARG A 279 6.69 -5.28 -2.45
C ARG A 279 5.39 -5.23 -1.68
N ILE A 280 4.84 -6.41 -1.41
CA ILE A 280 3.68 -6.61 -0.54
C ILE A 280 4.09 -7.66 0.49
N ALA A 281 3.87 -7.38 1.77
CA ALA A 281 4.03 -8.36 2.84
C ALA A 281 2.80 -8.35 3.74
N ILE A 282 2.28 -9.54 4.02
CA ILE A 282 1.12 -9.74 4.88
C ILE A 282 1.53 -10.71 5.98
N TYR A 283 1.48 -10.25 7.23
CA TYR A 283 1.75 -11.06 8.40
C TYR A 283 0.47 -11.27 9.18
N THR A 284 0.08 -12.53 9.36
CA THR A 284 -0.99 -12.91 10.28
C THR A 284 -0.36 -13.50 11.53
N LYS A 285 -0.84 -13.10 12.71
CA LYS A 285 -0.35 -13.68 13.96
C LYS A 285 -0.89 -15.10 14.09
N CYS A 286 -0.02 -16.07 13.81
CA CYS A 286 -0.28 -17.45 14.20
C CYS A 286 -0.05 -17.62 15.71
N ASP A 287 -1.10 -17.80 16.49
CA ASP A 287 -1.00 -18.18 17.91
C ASP A 287 -0.21 -19.49 18.05
N LYS A 288 0.88 -19.46 18.85
CA LYS A 288 1.92 -20.50 18.92
C LYS A 288 1.44 -21.88 19.41
N ARG A 289 0.17 -22.02 19.80
CA ARG A 289 -0.39 -23.30 20.27
C ARG A 289 -0.72 -24.27 19.12
N ASP A 290 -0.80 -23.78 17.89
CA ASP A 290 -1.07 -24.56 16.67
C ASP A 290 0.05 -24.42 15.62
N SER A 291 1.32 -24.39 16.06
CA SER A 291 2.48 -24.27 15.18
C SER A 291 2.68 -25.45 14.21
N SER A 292 1.89 -26.52 14.33
CA SER A 292 1.85 -27.64 13.37
C SER A 292 0.96 -27.40 12.15
N LYS A 293 0.18 -26.30 12.10
CA LYS A 293 -0.78 -26.01 11.03
C LYS A 293 -0.58 -24.69 10.28
N CYS A 294 0.40 -23.86 10.66
CA CYS A 294 0.64 -22.61 9.93
C CYS A 294 1.36 -22.89 8.60
N ILE A 295 0.55 -23.05 7.56
CA ILE A 295 0.97 -23.07 6.16
C ILE A 295 1.53 -21.68 5.84
N LYS A 296 2.82 -21.62 5.48
CA LYS A 296 3.39 -20.48 4.79
C LYS A 296 2.74 -20.41 3.41
N GLN A 297 1.95 -19.37 3.15
CA GLN A 297 1.54 -18.98 1.79
C GLN A 297 2.43 -17.86 1.31
#